data_AF-A0A0P4WCL8-F1
#
_entry.id   AF-A0A0P4WCL8-F1
#
_cell.length_a   1.000
_cell.length_b   1.000
_cell.length_c   1.000
_cell.angle_alpha   90.00
_cell.angle_beta   90.00
_cell.angle_gamma   90.00
#
_symmetry.space_group_name_H-M   'P 1'
#
loop_
_entity.id
_entity.type
_entity.pdbx_description
1 polymer ?
#
loop_
_entity_poly.entity_id
_entity_poly.type
_entity_poly.pdbx_seq_one_letter_code
_entity_poly.pdbx_strand_id
1 'polypeptide(L)'
;MAWTKKQLVLAFMMVVTGSINTLSTKWADEIEAVNSAGEKTHFVHPYFQTEGMFIGEMLCMLAFYIMRCMERRQRREQVEMSPSTTQSTKFPKYIFLLPAFCDTLATSTMYLGLTLTFASSFQMLRGAVIVFTGLLSVAFLGRKIQWFQWLGIVVIIAGLIIVGVSDVLGPTNYSGYTTNGIITGDLLIIAAQVVTASQMVIEEKFVLGHDVPPLLAVGWEGVFGFTIMTILIIPFNFIDGGIFAQNPSGTLEDVPDAFYQIGTTPLLLVPILGNIISIAFFNFAGVSVTKELSATTRMVLDSVRTLVVWAVSVLIPWQQFQYLQLVGFVILIIGMMLYNDIVILPFCRSKGWIRPTETPEDTEPVIAASSSSTASARIVEADKRGIDNPGSTVEVM
;
A
#
# COMPACT_ATOMS: atom_id res chain seq x y z
N MET A 1 -17.14 13.02 17.19
CA MET A 1 -15.87 13.50 17.79
C MET A 1 -15.13 14.29 16.73
N ALA A 2 -14.62 15.48 17.05
CA ALA A 2 -13.83 16.29 16.11
C ALA A 2 -12.38 15.77 16.09
N TRP A 3 -11.78 15.65 14.90
CA TRP A 3 -10.38 15.24 14.75
C TRP A 3 -9.43 16.28 15.33
N THR A 4 -8.34 15.82 15.93
CA THR A 4 -7.25 16.70 16.38
C THR A 4 -6.52 17.32 15.18
N LYS A 5 -5.83 18.45 15.40
CA LYS A 5 -4.98 19.07 14.36
C LYS A 5 -3.95 18.09 13.79
N LYS A 6 -3.34 17.26 14.65
CA LYS A 6 -2.38 16.22 14.26
C LYS A 6 -3.02 15.18 13.33
N GLN A 7 -4.20 14.68 13.67
CA GLN A 7 -4.93 13.70 12.85
C GLN A 7 -5.32 14.28 11.48
N LEU A 8 -5.76 15.55 11.43
CA LEU A 8 -6.06 16.23 10.17
C LEU A 8 -4.82 16.38 9.28
N VAL A 9 -3.67 16.77 9.86
CA VAL A 9 -2.41 16.88 9.13
C VAL A 9 -1.98 15.53 8.57
N LEU A 10 -2.06 14.45 9.36
CA LEU A 10 -1.73 13.09 8.90
C LEU A 10 -2.64 12.62 7.77
N ALA A 11 -3.95 12.86 7.89
CA ALA A 11 -4.92 12.49 6.87
C ALA A 11 -4.68 13.25 5.56
N PHE A 12 -4.48 14.57 5.65
CA PHE A 12 -4.16 15.41 4.50
C PHE A 12 -2.86 14.98 3.83
N MET A 13 -1.82 14.74 4.63
CA MET A 13 -0.52 14.28 4.16
C MET A 13 -0.65 12.96 3.39
N MET A 14 -1.36 11.96 3.94
CA MET A 14 -1.58 10.68 3.27
C MET A 14 -2.27 10.85 1.90
N VAL A 15 -3.33 11.66 1.82
CA VAL A 15 -4.06 11.88 0.56
C VAL A 15 -3.18 12.61 -0.45
N VAL A 16 -2.47 13.66 -0.04
CA VAL A 16 -1.63 14.47 -0.94
C VAL A 16 -0.44 13.67 -1.43
N THR A 17 0.36 13.07 -0.55
CA THR A 17 1.55 12.33 -0.98
C THR A 17 1.18 11.06 -1.75
N GLY A 18 0.08 10.40 -1.37
CA GLY A 18 -0.44 9.29 -2.14
C GLY A 18 -0.92 9.70 -3.54
N SER A 19 -1.49 10.90 -3.71
CA SER A 19 -1.87 11.40 -5.04
C SER A 19 -0.64 11.78 -5.87
N ILE A 20 0.36 12.41 -5.23
CA ILE A 20 1.63 12.77 -5.86
C ILE A 20 2.36 11.53 -6.38
N ASN A 21 2.34 10.40 -5.66
CA ASN A 21 2.92 9.13 -6.11
C ASN A 21 2.40 8.75 -7.51
N THR A 22 1.10 8.49 -7.64
CA THR A 22 0.50 8.08 -8.92
C THR A 22 0.65 9.14 -10.01
N LEU A 23 0.43 10.42 -9.68
CA LEU A 23 0.52 11.51 -10.65
C LEU A 23 1.96 11.75 -11.12
N SER A 24 2.96 11.58 -10.26
CA SER A 24 4.37 11.76 -10.64
C SER A 24 4.85 10.62 -11.52
N THR A 25 4.47 9.37 -11.21
CA THR A 25 4.73 8.22 -12.10
C THR A 25 4.14 8.47 -13.48
N LYS A 26 2.85 8.83 -13.54
CA LYS A 26 2.19 9.12 -14.82
C LYS A 26 2.82 10.31 -15.54
N TRP A 27 3.19 11.36 -14.81
CA TRP A 27 3.82 12.53 -15.41
C TRP A 27 5.19 12.20 -16.00
N ALA A 28 5.98 11.32 -15.36
CA ALA A 28 7.22 10.83 -15.92
C ALA A 28 6.96 10.15 -17.28
N ASP A 29 5.97 9.25 -17.35
CA ASP A 29 5.60 8.53 -18.58
C ASP A 29 5.20 9.47 -19.73
N GLU A 30 4.58 10.61 -19.43
CA GLU A 30 4.11 11.57 -20.43
C GLU A 30 5.20 12.55 -20.92
N ILE A 31 6.34 12.66 -20.22
CA ILE A 31 7.42 13.55 -20.65
C ILE A 31 8.16 12.94 -21.84
N GLU A 32 8.25 13.70 -22.93
CA GLU A 32 9.12 13.39 -24.06
C GLU A 32 10.57 13.81 -23.76
N ALA A 33 11.51 12.90 -23.98
CA ALA A 33 12.93 13.14 -23.88
C ALA A 33 13.66 12.60 -25.12
N VAL A 34 14.87 13.11 -25.36
CA VAL A 34 15.72 12.58 -26.44
C VAL A 34 16.38 11.31 -25.92
N ASN A 35 16.10 10.19 -26.59
CA ASN A 35 16.69 8.88 -26.29
C ASN A 35 18.13 8.76 -26.84
N SER A 36 18.80 7.67 -26.49
CA SER A 36 20.18 7.36 -26.89
C SER A 36 20.39 7.24 -28.40
N ALA A 37 19.33 6.98 -29.18
CA ALA A 37 19.34 6.99 -30.64
C ALA A 37 19.15 8.39 -31.26
N GLY A 38 18.89 9.42 -30.43
CA GLY A 38 18.66 10.79 -30.87
C GLY A 38 17.22 11.10 -31.28
N GLU A 39 16.29 10.18 -31.03
CA GLU A 39 14.86 10.35 -31.32
C GLU A 39 14.12 10.88 -30.08
N LYS A 40 13.03 11.63 -30.29
CA LYS A 40 12.16 12.08 -29.19
C LYS A 40 11.14 10.99 -28.89
N THR A 41 11.23 10.44 -27.69
CA THR A 41 10.34 9.37 -27.21
C THR A 41 9.87 9.67 -25.79
N HIS A 42 8.77 9.05 -25.38
CA HIS A 42 8.28 9.12 -24.01
C HIS A 42 9.21 8.37 -23.05
N PHE A 43 9.29 8.82 -21.80
CA PHE A 43 10.06 8.15 -20.74
C PHE A 43 9.31 6.92 -20.22
N VAL A 44 9.38 5.81 -20.95
CA VAL A 44 8.66 4.57 -20.65
C VAL A 44 9.62 3.53 -20.09
N HIS A 45 9.85 3.60 -18.78
CA HIS A 45 10.78 2.73 -18.05
C HIS A 45 10.12 2.19 -16.76
N PRO A 46 9.09 1.33 -16.86
CA PRO A 46 8.27 0.94 -15.71
C PRO A 46 9.06 0.15 -14.65
N TYR A 47 10.06 -0.62 -15.05
CA TYR A 47 10.88 -1.40 -14.14
C TYR A 47 11.90 -0.51 -13.41
N PHE A 48 12.51 0.43 -14.12
CA PHE A 48 13.33 1.48 -13.50
C PHE A 48 12.52 2.34 -12.51
N GLN A 49 11.29 2.72 -12.87
CA GLN A 49 10.40 3.45 -11.95
C GLN A 49 10.03 2.61 -10.72
N THR A 50 9.93 1.29 -10.87
CA THR A 50 9.70 0.35 -9.74
C THR A 50 10.90 0.33 -8.79
N GLU A 51 12.14 0.37 -9.28
CA GLU A 51 13.31 0.58 -8.41
C GLU A 51 13.22 1.90 -7.63
N GLY A 52 12.79 2.98 -8.29
CA GLY A 52 12.51 4.26 -7.63
C GLY A 52 11.50 4.12 -6.48
N MET A 53 10.46 3.31 -6.66
CA MET A 53 9.49 3.05 -5.59
C MET A 53 10.17 2.44 -4.35
N PHE A 54 10.98 1.41 -4.55
CA PHE A 54 11.70 0.74 -3.47
C PHE A 54 12.72 1.64 -2.77
N ILE A 55 13.36 2.55 -3.49
CA ILE A 55 14.19 3.60 -2.86
C ILE A 55 13.34 4.43 -1.89
N GLY A 56 12.12 4.81 -2.28
CA GLY A 56 11.18 5.52 -1.41
C GLY A 56 10.81 4.73 -0.14
N GLU A 57 10.62 3.42 -0.26
CA GLU A 57 10.35 2.55 0.89
C GLU A 57 11.57 2.38 1.79
N MET A 58 12.77 2.24 1.22
CA MET A 58 14.02 2.23 1.98
C MET A 58 14.22 3.52 2.79
N LEU A 59 13.77 4.68 2.27
CA LEU A 59 13.79 5.94 3.02
C LEU A 59 12.89 5.90 4.28
N CYS A 60 11.88 5.05 4.33
CA CYS A 60 11.08 4.83 5.55
C CYS A 60 11.94 4.27 6.69
N MET A 61 12.88 3.37 6.37
CA MET A 61 13.84 2.85 7.36
C MET A 61 14.74 3.97 7.90
N LEU A 62 15.21 4.87 7.04
CA LEU A 62 15.99 6.03 7.46
C LEU A 62 15.17 6.94 8.38
N ALA A 63 13.92 7.23 7.99
CA ALA A 63 12.99 8.02 8.81
C ALA A 63 12.76 7.35 10.19
N PHE A 64 12.59 6.03 10.25
CA PHE A 64 12.45 5.28 11.50
C PHE A 64 13.66 5.47 12.42
N TYR A 65 14.89 5.35 11.88
CA TYR A 65 16.10 5.55 12.67
C TYR A 65 16.28 7.01 13.12
N ILE A 66 15.96 7.99 12.27
CA ILE A 66 15.98 9.41 12.65
C ILE A 66 15.00 9.67 13.79
N MET A 67 13.76 9.19 13.69
CA MET A 67 12.75 9.32 14.75
C MET A 67 13.22 8.69 16.06
N ARG A 68 13.80 7.49 16.02
CA ARG A 68 14.36 6.83 17.21
C ARG A 68 15.54 7.61 17.80
N CYS A 69 16.40 8.18 16.97
CA CYS A 69 17.51 9.02 17.42
C CYS A 69 17.01 10.31 18.09
N MET A 70 15.99 10.96 17.53
CA MET A 70 15.35 12.14 18.10
C MET A 70 14.65 11.83 19.42
N GLU A 71 13.86 10.75 19.47
CA GLU A 71 13.20 10.30 20.69
C GLU A 71 14.22 9.92 21.76
N ARG A 72 15.30 9.21 21.40
CA ARG A 72 16.41 8.95 22.33
C ARG A 72 17.05 10.23 22.84
N ARG A 73 17.20 11.26 22.00
CA ARG A 73 17.78 12.55 22.42
C ARG A 73 16.85 13.28 23.40
N GLN A 74 15.55 13.33 23.12
CA GLN A 74 14.54 13.90 24.03
C GLN A 74 14.39 13.10 25.33
N ARG A 75 14.45 11.76 25.25
CA ARG A 75 14.41 10.88 26.42
C ARG A 75 15.72 10.97 27.22
N ARG A 76 16.87 11.19 26.58
CA ARG A 76 18.15 11.44 27.26
C ARG A 76 18.19 12.79 27.97
N GLU A 77 17.38 13.76 27.55
CA GLU A 77 17.10 14.99 28.30
C GLU A 77 16.12 14.77 29.48
N GLN A 78 15.35 13.68 29.50
CA GLN A 78 14.42 13.32 30.59
C GLN A 78 14.91 12.18 31.51
N VAL A 79 15.93 11.41 31.13
CA VAL A 79 16.42 10.19 31.81
C VAL A 79 17.80 10.44 32.43
N GLU A 80 17.82 11.22 33.52
CA GLU A 80 18.77 11.05 34.63
C GLU A 80 18.23 10.08 35.71
N MET A 81 17.03 9.51 35.52
CA MET A 81 16.45 8.50 36.41
C MET A 81 15.84 7.34 35.62
N SER A 82 16.32 6.13 35.95
CA SER A 82 15.78 4.81 35.59
C SER A 82 16.27 4.17 34.27
N PRO A 83 16.91 2.97 34.35
CA PRO A 83 17.31 2.20 33.17
C PRO A 83 16.12 1.35 32.70
N SER A 84 15.61 1.59 31.50
CA SER A 84 14.62 0.68 30.90
C SER A 84 14.80 0.50 29.39
N THR A 85 15.14 -0.76 29.07
CA THR A 85 14.73 -1.57 27.91
C THR A 85 14.90 -0.96 26.52
N THR A 86 16.14 -1.01 26.01
CA THR A 86 16.34 -1.03 24.54
C THR A 86 16.04 -2.45 24.05
N GLN A 87 14.77 -2.73 23.73
CA GLN A 87 14.43 -3.96 23.00
C GLN A 87 15.00 -3.85 21.57
N SER A 88 16.11 -4.55 21.34
CA SER A 88 16.54 -4.98 20.02
C SER A 88 15.48 -5.97 19.52
N THR A 89 14.71 -5.57 18.52
CA THR A 89 13.69 -6.42 17.88
C THR A 89 14.42 -7.52 17.11
N LYS A 90 14.68 -8.65 17.78
CA LYS A 90 15.23 -9.86 17.16
C LYS A 90 14.11 -10.60 16.42
N PHE A 91 13.76 -10.15 15.22
CA PHE A 91 12.93 -10.92 14.29
C PHE A 91 13.78 -11.40 13.11
N PRO A 92 13.42 -12.52 12.47
CA PRO A 92 14.12 -12.98 11.29
C PRO A 92 13.79 -12.09 10.10
N LYS A 93 14.79 -11.36 9.60
CA LYS A 93 14.62 -10.39 8.50
C LYS A 93 14.16 -11.05 7.19
N TYR A 94 14.51 -12.31 6.97
CA TYR A 94 14.15 -13.05 5.76
C TYR A 94 12.65 -13.29 5.60
N ILE A 95 11.83 -13.08 6.65
CA ILE A 95 10.37 -13.19 6.56
C ILE A 95 9.80 -12.18 5.55
N PHE A 96 10.47 -11.04 5.37
CA PHE A 96 10.07 -10.00 4.41
C PHE A 96 10.44 -10.32 2.97
N LEU A 97 11.24 -11.37 2.71
CA LEU A 97 11.68 -11.70 1.35
C LEU A 97 10.51 -12.13 0.45
N LEU A 98 9.60 -12.96 0.97
CA LEU A 98 8.45 -13.44 0.20
C LEU A 98 7.44 -12.31 -0.08
N PRO A 99 7.02 -11.50 0.92
CA PRO A 99 6.28 -10.27 0.66
C PRO A 99 6.94 -9.34 -0.36
N ALA A 100 8.23 -9.07 -0.21
CA ALA A 100 8.97 -8.19 -1.13
C ALA A 100 9.01 -8.72 -2.57
N PHE A 101 9.12 -10.04 -2.75
CA PHE A 101 9.03 -10.66 -4.08
C PHE A 101 7.64 -10.45 -4.70
N CYS A 102 6.58 -10.70 -3.94
CA CYS A 102 5.22 -10.48 -4.39
C CYS A 102 4.96 -8.99 -4.70
N ASP A 103 5.45 -8.08 -3.87
CA ASP A 103 5.33 -6.64 -4.12
C ASP A 103 6.11 -6.19 -5.36
N THR A 104 7.33 -6.68 -5.56
CA THR A 104 8.13 -6.42 -6.78
C THR A 104 7.38 -6.86 -8.03
N LEU A 105 6.82 -8.07 -8.01
CA LEU A 105 6.05 -8.60 -9.13
C LEU A 105 4.78 -7.79 -9.37
N ALA A 106 4.02 -7.49 -8.32
CA ALA A 106 2.79 -6.72 -8.41
C ALA A 106 3.02 -5.29 -8.92
N THR A 107 3.97 -4.58 -8.32
CA THR A 107 4.29 -3.19 -8.66
C THR A 107 4.85 -3.06 -10.07
N SER A 108 5.78 -3.92 -10.47
CA SER A 108 6.32 -3.92 -11.84
C SER A 108 5.20 -4.12 -12.87
N THR A 109 4.28 -5.06 -12.59
CA THR A 109 3.13 -5.35 -13.46
C THR A 109 2.13 -4.19 -13.48
N MET A 110 1.92 -3.54 -12.34
CA MET A 110 1.08 -2.34 -12.20
C MET A 110 1.63 -1.16 -13.03
N TYR A 111 2.93 -0.86 -12.91
CA TYR A 111 3.56 0.21 -13.69
C TYR A 111 3.60 -0.10 -15.18
N LEU A 112 3.87 -1.35 -15.57
CA LEU A 112 3.71 -1.77 -16.96
C LEU A 112 2.27 -1.60 -17.47
N GLY A 113 1.26 -1.86 -16.63
CA GLY A 113 -0.13 -1.57 -16.97
C GLY A 113 -0.41 -0.07 -17.12
N LEU A 114 0.16 0.76 -16.25
CA LEU A 114 0.00 2.22 -16.27
C LEU A 114 0.53 2.88 -17.56
N THR A 115 1.56 2.31 -18.18
CA THR A 115 2.07 2.80 -19.48
C THR A 115 1.11 2.51 -20.64
N LEU A 116 0.11 1.63 -20.44
CA LEU A 116 -0.85 1.19 -21.46
C LEU A 116 -2.28 1.69 -21.22
N THR A 117 -2.58 2.24 -20.04
CA THR A 117 -3.92 2.74 -19.66
C THR A 117 -3.84 4.12 -19.00
N PHE A 118 -4.99 4.65 -18.59
CA PHE A 118 -5.09 5.95 -17.93
C PHE A 118 -4.78 5.84 -16.42
N ALA A 119 -4.20 6.91 -15.84
CA ALA A 119 -3.89 6.95 -14.41
C ALA A 119 -5.14 6.84 -13.51
N SER A 120 -6.28 7.32 -13.98
CA SER A 120 -7.56 7.16 -13.31
C SER A 120 -7.98 5.69 -13.24
N SER A 121 -7.96 4.99 -14.38
CA SER A 121 -8.27 3.56 -14.50
C SER A 121 -7.33 2.72 -13.66
N PHE A 122 -6.03 3.00 -13.73
CA PHE A 122 -5.03 2.43 -12.84
C PHE A 122 -5.43 2.53 -11.37
N GLN A 123 -5.77 3.73 -10.91
CA GLN A 123 -6.08 3.97 -9.51
C GLN A 123 -7.43 3.36 -9.08
N MET A 124 -8.40 3.26 -10.00
CA MET A 124 -9.71 2.65 -9.76
C MET A 124 -9.64 1.12 -9.75
N LEU A 125 -8.93 0.51 -10.71
CA LEU A 125 -8.76 -0.93 -10.81
C LEU A 125 -7.95 -1.52 -9.66
N ARG A 126 -7.08 -0.72 -9.03
CA ARG A 126 -6.44 -1.07 -7.74
C ARG A 126 -7.45 -1.37 -6.62
N GLY A 127 -8.68 -0.86 -6.71
CA GLY A 127 -9.77 -1.21 -5.79
C GLY A 127 -10.13 -2.70 -5.81
N ALA A 128 -9.78 -3.43 -6.87
CA ALA A 128 -10.01 -4.88 -6.99
C ALA A 128 -9.26 -5.69 -5.92
N VAL A 129 -8.19 -5.14 -5.34
CA VAL A 129 -7.44 -5.79 -4.26
C VAL A 129 -8.33 -6.22 -3.10
N ILE A 130 -9.39 -5.44 -2.77
CA ILE A 130 -10.33 -5.75 -1.68
C ILE A 130 -11.06 -7.08 -1.92
N VAL A 131 -11.45 -7.35 -3.17
CA VAL A 131 -12.14 -8.58 -3.55
C VAL A 131 -11.24 -9.78 -3.31
N PHE A 132 -10.01 -9.73 -3.81
CA PHE A 132 -9.05 -10.84 -3.69
C PHE A 132 -8.55 -11.01 -2.26
N THR A 133 -8.25 -9.93 -1.54
CA THR A 133 -7.82 -9.99 -0.14
C THR A 133 -8.92 -10.61 0.72
N GLY A 134 -10.18 -10.20 0.56
CA GLY A 134 -11.30 -10.79 1.30
C GLY A 134 -11.39 -12.31 1.09
N LEU A 135 -11.36 -12.78 -0.16
CA LEU A 135 -11.42 -14.20 -0.50
C LEU A 135 -10.21 -14.99 0.03
N LEU A 136 -8.99 -14.45 -0.17
CA LEU A 136 -7.75 -15.09 0.29
C LEU A 136 -7.65 -15.11 1.83
N SER A 137 -8.15 -14.09 2.53
CA SER A 137 -8.21 -14.08 3.99
C SER A 137 -9.11 -15.19 4.55
N VAL A 138 -10.20 -15.56 3.86
CA VAL A 138 -11.01 -16.73 4.26
C VAL A 138 -10.19 -18.02 4.12
N ALA A 139 -9.49 -18.18 2.99
CA ALA A 139 -8.74 -19.38 2.70
C ALA A 139 -7.50 -19.57 3.60
N PHE A 140 -6.73 -18.51 3.86
CA PHE A 140 -5.42 -18.61 4.50
C PHE A 140 -5.36 -18.17 5.96
N LEU A 141 -6.27 -17.28 6.39
CA LEU A 141 -6.35 -16.77 7.77
C LEU A 141 -7.57 -17.34 8.53
N GLY A 142 -8.48 -18.02 7.85
CA GLY A 142 -9.69 -18.59 8.47
C GLY A 142 -10.71 -17.56 8.91
N ARG A 143 -10.69 -16.35 8.32
CA ARG A 143 -11.69 -15.31 8.59
C ARG A 143 -13.06 -15.71 8.06
N LYS A 144 -14.11 -15.18 8.69
CA LYS A 144 -15.50 -15.31 8.21
C LYS A 144 -15.95 -13.97 7.64
N ILE A 145 -16.23 -13.93 6.34
CA ILE A 145 -16.80 -12.73 5.69
C ILE A 145 -18.26 -12.59 6.10
N GLN A 146 -18.61 -11.43 6.64
CA GLN A 146 -19.98 -11.11 7.02
C GLN A 146 -20.86 -10.90 5.78
N TRP A 147 -22.18 -11.08 5.90
CA TRP A 147 -23.10 -10.95 4.75
C TRP A 147 -23.03 -9.57 4.07
N PHE A 148 -22.80 -8.50 4.83
CA PHE A 148 -22.70 -7.14 4.29
C PHE A 148 -21.37 -6.91 3.56
N GLN A 149 -20.29 -7.60 3.96
CA GLN A 149 -19.02 -7.57 3.25
C GLN A 149 -19.16 -8.27 1.89
N TRP A 150 -19.92 -9.36 1.81
CA TRP A 150 -20.29 -10.00 0.53
C TRP A 150 -21.05 -9.04 -0.39
N LEU A 151 -22.01 -8.29 0.17
CA LEU A 151 -22.70 -7.24 -0.59
C LEU A 151 -21.71 -6.18 -1.10
N GLY A 152 -20.78 -5.73 -0.26
CA GLY A 152 -19.71 -4.81 -0.65
C GLY A 152 -18.87 -5.34 -1.81
N ILE A 153 -18.44 -6.60 -1.75
CA ILE A 153 -17.67 -7.28 -2.81
C ILE A 153 -18.45 -7.29 -4.14
N VAL A 154 -19.73 -7.65 -4.12
CA VAL A 154 -20.57 -7.66 -5.34
C VAL A 154 -20.68 -6.28 -5.96
N VAL A 155 -20.87 -5.24 -5.14
CA VAL A 155 -20.95 -3.85 -5.60
C VAL A 155 -19.60 -3.38 -6.17
N ILE A 156 -18.47 -3.75 -5.53
CA ILE A 156 -17.13 -3.45 -6.05
C ILE A 156 -16.92 -4.09 -7.43
N ILE A 157 -17.27 -5.38 -7.60
CA ILE A 157 -17.15 -6.06 -8.90
C ILE A 157 -17.98 -5.35 -9.97
N ALA A 158 -19.21 -4.94 -9.66
CA ALA A 158 -20.04 -4.18 -10.60
C ALA A 158 -19.38 -2.85 -11.00
N GLY A 159 -18.80 -2.13 -10.03
CA GLY A 159 -18.05 -0.90 -10.29
C GLY A 159 -16.82 -1.11 -11.18
N LEU A 160 -16.03 -2.17 -10.92
CA LEU A 160 -14.85 -2.51 -11.73
C LEU A 160 -15.23 -2.84 -13.18
N ILE A 161 -16.31 -3.60 -13.39
CA ILE A 161 -16.80 -3.93 -14.73
C ILE A 161 -17.20 -2.65 -15.49
N ILE A 162 -17.91 -1.73 -14.82
CA ILE A 162 -18.32 -0.46 -15.44
C ILE A 162 -17.11 0.39 -15.81
N VAL A 163 -16.10 0.48 -14.93
CA VAL A 163 -14.85 1.21 -15.22
C VAL A 163 -14.13 0.61 -16.43
N GLY A 164 -13.88 -0.70 -16.45
CA GLY A 164 -13.21 -1.35 -17.59
C GLY A 164 -13.99 -1.22 -18.91
N VAL A 165 -15.32 -1.34 -18.88
CA VAL A 165 -16.15 -1.09 -20.08
C VAL A 165 -16.05 0.38 -20.52
N SER A 166 -15.98 1.31 -19.58
CA SER A 166 -15.87 2.73 -19.90
C SER A 166 -14.56 3.09 -20.59
N ASP A 167 -13.47 2.38 -20.26
CA ASP A 167 -12.15 2.60 -20.85
C ASP A 167 -12.09 2.08 -22.30
N VAL A 168 -12.76 0.96 -22.59
CA VAL A 168 -12.87 0.41 -23.95
C VAL A 168 -13.78 1.26 -24.85
N LEU A 169 -14.86 1.81 -24.29
CA LEU A 169 -15.81 2.66 -25.03
C LEU A 169 -15.38 4.14 -25.11
N GLY A 170 -14.33 4.52 -24.39
CA GLY A 170 -13.79 5.87 -24.40
C GLY A 170 -13.30 6.29 -25.79
N PRO A 171 -13.35 7.59 -26.15
CA PRO A 171 -12.87 8.06 -27.44
C PRO A 171 -11.35 7.87 -27.55
N THR A 172 -10.91 6.86 -28.29
CA THR A 172 -9.50 6.49 -28.52
C THR A 172 -8.73 7.47 -29.39
N ASN A 173 -9.41 8.40 -30.07
CA ASN A 173 -8.81 9.29 -31.08
C ASN A 173 -7.86 10.35 -30.50
N TYR A 174 -7.80 10.55 -29.18
CA TYR A 174 -7.04 11.63 -28.54
C TYR A 174 -5.87 11.17 -27.66
N SER A 175 -5.78 9.88 -27.32
CA SER A 175 -4.93 9.42 -26.21
C SER A 175 -3.67 8.66 -26.63
N GLY A 176 -3.38 8.50 -27.93
CA GLY A 176 -2.24 7.72 -28.42
C GLY A 176 -2.32 6.20 -28.14
N TYR A 177 -3.17 5.78 -27.22
CA TYR A 177 -3.42 4.38 -26.87
C TYR A 177 -4.31 3.66 -27.88
N THR A 178 -3.97 2.40 -28.15
CA THR A 178 -4.84 1.48 -28.89
C THR A 178 -5.83 0.81 -27.93
N THR A 179 -7.02 0.45 -28.40
CA THR A 179 -8.02 -0.27 -27.59
C THR A 179 -7.45 -1.56 -27.00
N ASN A 180 -6.66 -2.30 -27.78
CA ASN A 180 -5.99 -3.51 -27.30
C ASN A 180 -4.95 -3.21 -26.21
N GLY A 181 -4.24 -2.09 -26.32
CA GLY A 181 -3.32 -1.60 -25.29
C GLY A 181 -4.04 -1.32 -23.98
N ILE A 182 -5.14 -0.57 -24.02
CA ILE A 182 -5.96 -0.24 -22.84
C ILE A 182 -6.47 -1.52 -22.16
N ILE A 183 -7.08 -2.43 -22.92
CA ILE A 183 -7.57 -3.71 -22.40
C ILE A 183 -6.42 -4.51 -21.76
N THR A 184 -5.26 -4.55 -22.41
CA THR A 184 -4.08 -5.26 -21.90
C THR A 184 -3.60 -4.63 -20.59
N GLY A 185 -3.51 -3.30 -20.52
CA GLY A 185 -3.13 -2.57 -19.31
C GLY A 185 -4.10 -2.84 -18.15
N ASP A 186 -5.40 -2.74 -18.39
CA ASP A 186 -6.42 -2.99 -17.37
C ASP A 186 -6.37 -4.43 -16.83
N LEU A 187 -6.19 -5.42 -17.71
CA LEU A 187 -6.04 -6.83 -17.32
C LEU A 187 -4.75 -7.06 -16.51
N LEU A 188 -3.63 -6.44 -16.89
CA LEU A 188 -2.38 -6.51 -16.13
C LEU A 188 -2.54 -5.92 -14.73
N ILE A 189 -3.25 -4.78 -14.60
CA ILE A 189 -3.50 -4.16 -13.30
C ILE A 189 -4.37 -5.05 -12.41
N ILE A 190 -5.43 -5.67 -12.97
CA ILE A 190 -6.27 -6.61 -12.23
C ILE A 190 -5.47 -7.86 -11.81
N ALA A 191 -4.65 -8.41 -12.71
CA ALA A 191 -3.78 -9.55 -12.38
C ALA A 191 -2.79 -9.20 -11.26
N ALA A 192 -2.22 -7.99 -11.30
CA ALA A 192 -1.35 -7.50 -10.25
C ALA A 192 -2.06 -7.38 -8.90
N GLN A 193 -3.36 -7.03 -8.86
CA GLN A 193 -4.11 -6.96 -7.60
C GLN A 193 -4.26 -8.32 -6.92
N VAL A 194 -4.25 -9.42 -7.67
CA VAL A 194 -4.23 -10.78 -7.08
C VAL A 194 -2.92 -11.02 -6.34
N VAL A 195 -1.79 -10.58 -6.91
CA VAL A 195 -0.47 -10.70 -6.31
C VAL A 195 -0.34 -9.77 -5.09
N THR A 196 -0.79 -8.51 -5.20
CA THR A 196 -0.86 -7.57 -4.06
C THR A 196 -1.72 -8.13 -2.93
N ALA A 197 -2.90 -8.68 -3.24
CA ALA A 197 -3.75 -9.30 -2.22
C ALA A 197 -3.06 -10.49 -1.54
N SER A 198 -2.33 -11.30 -2.31
CA SER A 198 -1.52 -12.40 -1.76
C SER A 198 -0.42 -11.88 -0.85
N GLN A 199 0.30 -10.82 -1.24
CA GLN A 199 1.30 -10.14 -0.41
C GLN A 199 0.69 -9.64 0.91
N MET A 200 -0.45 -8.95 0.87
CA MET A 200 -1.14 -8.47 2.08
C MET A 200 -1.50 -9.63 3.04
N VAL A 201 -1.99 -10.75 2.50
CA VAL A 201 -2.34 -11.95 3.28
C VAL A 201 -1.12 -12.64 3.87
N ILE A 202 -0.02 -12.72 3.11
CA ILE A 202 1.26 -13.27 3.58
C ILE A 202 1.83 -12.40 4.69
N GLU A 203 1.86 -11.09 4.53
CA GLU A 203 2.29 -10.16 5.58
C GLU A 203 1.44 -10.30 6.83
N GLU A 204 0.12 -10.32 6.67
CA GLU A 204 -0.79 -10.48 7.80
C GLU A 204 -0.52 -11.78 8.57
N LYS A 205 -0.26 -12.88 7.86
CA LYS A 205 -0.03 -14.20 8.45
C LYS A 205 1.35 -14.36 9.08
N PHE A 206 2.40 -13.87 8.41
CA PHE A 206 3.79 -14.15 8.77
C PHE A 206 4.48 -12.98 9.46
N VAL A 207 4.04 -11.73 9.26
CA VAL A 207 4.68 -10.52 9.82
C VAL A 207 3.99 -10.08 11.11
N LEU A 208 2.66 -10.07 11.19
CA LEU A 208 1.97 -9.61 12.42
C LEU A 208 2.20 -10.51 13.65
N GLY A 209 2.66 -11.74 13.46
CA GLY A 209 3.10 -12.61 14.56
C GLY A 209 4.43 -12.18 15.21
N HIS A 210 5.18 -11.30 14.54
CA HIS A 210 6.40 -10.70 15.05
C HIS A 210 6.12 -9.22 15.31
N ASP A 211 6.35 -8.74 16.53
CA ASP A 211 6.13 -7.34 16.95
C ASP A 211 7.14 -6.39 16.26
N VAL A 212 6.98 -6.22 14.95
CA VAL A 212 7.84 -5.43 14.07
C VAL A 212 7.23 -4.04 13.89
N PRO A 213 7.98 -2.96 14.13
CA PRO A 213 7.51 -1.60 13.83
C PRO A 213 7.14 -1.47 12.34
N PRO A 214 5.93 -1.00 11.97
CA PRO A 214 5.47 -1.01 10.58
C PRO A 214 6.38 -0.22 9.61
N LEU A 215 6.95 0.90 10.07
CA LEU A 215 7.87 1.71 9.24
C LEU A 215 9.20 0.98 8.95
N LEU A 216 9.62 0.09 9.88
CA LEU A 216 10.78 -0.77 9.69
C LEU A 216 10.45 -1.97 8.80
N ALA A 217 9.23 -2.50 8.87
CA ALA A 217 8.74 -3.56 7.98
C ALA A 217 8.78 -3.12 6.51
N VAL A 218 8.14 -1.99 6.19
CA VAL A 218 8.17 -1.36 4.85
C VAL A 218 9.62 -1.07 4.42
N GLY A 219 10.47 -0.66 5.35
CA GLY A 219 11.89 -0.46 5.08
C GLY A 219 12.64 -1.72 4.66
N TRP A 220 12.35 -2.87 5.29
CA TRP A 220 12.94 -4.16 4.90
C TRP A 220 12.39 -4.68 3.58
N GLU A 221 11.09 -4.51 3.33
CA GLU A 221 10.47 -4.79 2.03
C GLU A 221 11.16 -3.98 0.93
N GLY A 222 11.37 -2.68 1.14
CA GLY A 222 12.11 -1.82 0.21
C GLY A 222 13.53 -2.32 -0.09
N VAL A 223 14.28 -2.77 0.93
CA VAL A 223 15.64 -3.31 0.73
C VAL A 223 15.63 -4.59 -0.11
N PHE A 224 14.75 -5.53 0.22
CA PHE A 224 14.64 -6.79 -0.52
C PHE A 224 14.10 -6.57 -1.93
N GLY A 225 13.06 -5.74 -2.08
CA GLY A 225 12.46 -5.37 -3.35
C GLY A 225 13.46 -4.69 -4.27
N PHE A 226 14.20 -3.69 -3.78
CA PHE A 226 15.28 -3.05 -4.54
C PHE A 226 16.31 -4.09 -5.01
N THR A 227 16.74 -4.99 -4.12
CA THR A 227 17.73 -6.01 -4.47
C THR A 227 17.21 -6.98 -5.55
N ILE A 228 15.97 -7.45 -5.42
CA ILE A 228 15.33 -8.34 -6.40
C ILE A 228 15.20 -7.61 -7.74
N MET A 229 14.71 -6.37 -7.72
CA MET A 229 14.46 -5.58 -8.91
C MET A 229 15.75 -5.26 -9.67
N THR A 230 16.82 -4.90 -8.97
CA THR A 230 18.15 -4.69 -9.58
C THR A 230 18.69 -5.96 -10.24
N ILE A 231 18.47 -7.13 -9.63
CA ILE A 231 18.86 -8.41 -10.23
C ILE A 231 18.02 -8.72 -11.49
N LEU A 232 16.73 -8.40 -11.48
CA LEU A 232 15.80 -8.63 -12.61
C LEU A 232 16.00 -7.66 -13.77
N ILE A 233 16.38 -6.41 -13.49
CA ILE A 233 16.65 -5.42 -14.53
C ILE A 233 17.81 -5.84 -15.43
N ILE A 234 18.83 -6.51 -14.89
CA ILE A 234 19.99 -6.99 -15.67
C ILE A 234 19.54 -7.83 -16.87
N PRO A 235 18.79 -8.95 -16.73
CA PRO A 235 18.29 -9.70 -17.87
C PRO A 235 17.22 -8.93 -18.68
N PHE A 236 16.44 -8.03 -18.08
CA PHE A 236 15.45 -7.23 -18.84
C PHE A 236 16.09 -6.31 -19.89
N ASN A 237 17.35 -5.90 -19.69
CA ASN A 237 18.13 -5.17 -20.70
C ASN A 237 18.55 -6.03 -21.91
N PHE A 238 18.27 -7.33 -21.92
CA PHE A 238 18.64 -8.23 -23.01
C PHE A 238 17.46 -9.03 -23.58
N ILE A 239 16.31 -9.02 -22.91
CA ILE A 239 15.11 -9.73 -23.35
C ILE A 239 14.33 -8.82 -24.30
N ASP A 240 13.99 -9.32 -25.49
CA ASP A 240 13.11 -8.65 -26.44
C ASP A 240 11.74 -8.40 -25.79
N GLY A 241 11.36 -7.13 -25.72
CA GLY A 241 10.12 -6.70 -25.08
C GLY A 241 8.91 -6.74 -25.99
N GLY A 242 9.10 -6.96 -27.30
CA GLY A 242 8.01 -7.03 -28.28
C GLY A 242 7.08 -5.83 -28.19
N ILE A 243 5.79 -6.07 -27.94
CA ILE A 243 4.77 -5.01 -27.83
C ILE A 243 4.94 -4.07 -26.62
N PHE A 244 5.77 -4.46 -25.65
CA PHE A 244 6.05 -3.67 -24.45
C PHE A 244 7.33 -2.84 -24.57
N ALA A 245 8.17 -3.12 -25.57
CA ALA A 245 9.39 -2.35 -25.80
C ALA A 245 9.06 -1.03 -26.50
N GLN A 246 9.28 0.08 -25.80
CA GLN A 246 9.18 1.44 -26.34
C GLN A 246 10.53 2.18 -26.32
N ASN A 247 11.63 1.43 -26.11
CA ASN A 247 13.00 1.93 -26.09
C ASN A 247 13.76 1.59 -27.39
N PRO A 248 14.89 2.27 -27.67
CA PRO A 248 15.68 2.04 -28.88
C PRO A 248 16.21 0.62 -29.03
N SER A 249 16.52 -0.03 -27.91
CA SER A 249 17.10 -1.38 -27.88
C SER A 249 16.07 -2.48 -28.18
N GLY A 250 14.77 -2.16 -28.18
CA GLY A 250 13.70 -3.16 -28.35
C GLY A 250 13.58 -4.13 -27.18
N THR A 251 14.17 -3.81 -26.03
CA THR A 251 14.23 -4.70 -24.86
C THR A 251 13.09 -4.41 -23.88
N LEU A 252 12.86 -5.29 -22.90
CA LEU A 252 11.86 -5.06 -21.85
C LEU A 252 12.16 -3.83 -21.00
N GLU A 253 13.44 -3.54 -20.77
CA GLU A 253 13.90 -2.33 -20.09
C GLU A 253 15.21 -1.88 -20.72
N ASP A 254 15.48 -0.58 -20.73
CA ASP A 254 16.74 0.00 -21.19
C ASP A 254 17.20 1.06 -20.18
N VAL A 255 17.95 0.60 -19.19
CA VAL A 255 18.41 1.47 -18.09
C VAL A 255 19.44 2.50 -18.56
N PRO A 256 20.41 2.15 -19.44
CA PRO A 256 21.27 3.16 -20.07
C PRO A 256 20.47 4.28 -20.76
N ASP A 257 19.42 3.94 -21.49
CA ASP A 257 18.54 4.91 -22.13
C ASP A 257 17.78 5.77 -21.11
N ALA A 258 17.26 5.16 -20.02
CA ALA A 258 16.61 5.90 -18.95
C ALA A 258 17.53 6.98 -18.36
N PHE A 259 18.80 6.64 -18.06
CA PHE A 259 19.78 7.61 -17.58
C PHE A 259 20.14 8.67 -18.63
N TYR A 260 20.20 8.29 -19.90
CA TYR A 260 20.44 9.21 -21.01
C TYR A 260 19.30 10.24 -21.12
N GLN A 261 18.05 9.79 -21.12
CA GLN A 261 16.86 10.64 -21.17
C GLN A 261 16.79 11.61 -19.99
N ILE A 262 17.11 11.14 -18.78
CA ILE A 262 17.20 12.00 -17.58
C ILE A 262 18.29 13.06 -17.74
N GLY A 263 19.44 12.70 -18.34
CA GLY A 263 20.54 13.62 -18.59
C GLY A 263 20.24 14.68 -19.65
N THR A 264 19.49 14.34 -20.70
CA THR A 264 19.10 15.28 -21.75
C THR A 264 17.95 16.18 -21.33
N THR A 265 17.03 15.66 -20.51
CA THR A 265 15.84 16.38 -20.05
C THR A 265 15.75 16.37 -18.51
N PRO A 266 16.46 17.29 -17.82
CA PRO A 266 16.51 17.32 -16.36
C PRO A 266 15.14 17.52 -15.68
N LEU A 267 14.12 17.97 -16.42
CA LEU A 267 12.74 18.04 -15.92
C LEU A 267 12.24 16.69 -15.42
N LEU A 268 12.70 15.56 -16.00
CA LEU A 268 12.36 14.20 -15.56
C LEU A 268 12.73 13.91 -14.09
N LEU A 269 13.74 14.60 -13.55
CA LEU A 269 14.11 14.43 -12.14
C LEU A 269 13.00 14.88 -11.20
N VAL A 270 12.16 15.84 -11.60
CA VAL A 270 11.07 16.35 -10.76
C VAL A 270 10.03 15.27 -10.45
N PRO A 271 9.39 14.61 -11.44
CA PRO A 271 8.48 13.51 -11.16
C PRO A 271 9.17 12.29 -10.54
N ILE A 272 10.40 11.95 -10.93
CA ILE A 272 11.11 10.80 -10.34
C ILE A 272 11.37 11.02 -8.84
N LEU A 273 11.93 12.17 -8.45
CA LEU A 273 12.15 12.51 -7.04
C LEU A 273 10.83 12.72 -6.30
N GLY A 274 9.84 13.32 -6.97
CA GLY A 274 8.48 13.48 -6.47
C GLY A 274 7.87 12.15 -6.07
N ASN A 275 7.98 11.13 -6.93
CA ASN A 275 7.54 9.77 -6.63
C ASN A 275 8.27 9.20 -5.40
N ILE A 276 9.61 9.14 -5.44
CA ILE A 276 10.46 8.58 -4.35
C ILE A 276 10.12 9.19 -2.99
N ILE A 277 10.08 10.53 -2.90
CA ILE A 277 9.83 11.25 -1.65
C ILE A 277 8.38 11.05 -1.20
N SER A 278 7.43 11.06 -2.14
CA SER A 278 6.00 10.92 -1.82
C SER A 278 5.67 9.56 -1.22
N ILE A 279 6.31 8.48 -1.68
CA ILE A 279 6.15 7.13 -1.15
C ILE A 279 6.56 7.05 0.32
N ALA A 280 7.73 7.61 0.66
CA ALA A 280 8.22 7.61 2.03
C ALA A 280 7.22 8.29 2.98
N PHE A 281 6.71 9.45 2.59
CA PHE A 281 5.72 10.19 3.38
C PHE A 281 4.34 9.53 3.37
N PHE A 282 3.93 8.91 2.27
CA PHE A 282 2.68 8.16 2.15
C PHE A 282 2.68 6.98 3.13
N ASN A 283 3.74 6.18 3.14
CA ASN A 283 3.88 5.04 4.05
C ASN A 283 3.93 5.49 5.51
N PHE A 284 4.68 6.55 5.82
CA PHE A 284 4.69 7.14 7.16
C PHE A 284 3.30 7.62 7.61
N ALA A 285 2.60 8.38 6.75
CA ALA A 285 1.28 8.92 7.06
C ALA A 285 0.23 7.81 7.17
N GLY A 286 0.25 6.81 6.30
CA GLY A 286 -0.68 5.67 6.32
C GLY A 286 -0.56 4.83 7.59
N VAL A 287 0.66 4.53 8.04
CA VAL A 287 0.90 3.86 9.33
C VAL A 287 0.41 4.74 10.48
N SER A 288 0.70 6.03 10.44
CA SER A 288 0.31 6.97 11.50
C SER A 288 -1.20 7.17 11.59
N VAL A 289 -1.91 7.25 10.46
CA VAL A 289 -3.38 7.29 10.40
C VAL A 289 -3.98 6.03 10.98
N THR A 290 -3.43 4.87 10.64
CA THR A 290 -3.92 3.58 11.18
C THR A 290 -3.80 3.55 12.70
N LYS A 291 -2.69 4.07 13.23
CA LYS A 291 -2.40 4.11 14.67
C LYS A 291 -3.22 5.15 15.44
N GLU A 292 -3.42 6.34 14.87
CA GLU A 292 -4.05 7.48 15.56
C GLU A 292 -5.57 7.57 15.32
N LEU A 293 -6.07 6.89 14.28
CA LEU A 293 -7.48 6.86 13.91
C LEU A 293 -7.95 5.40 13.82
N SER A 294 -7.86 4.78 12.64
CA SER A 294 -8.19 3.38 12.42
C SER A 294 -7.78 2.92 11.01
N ALA A 295 -7.70 1.60 10.82
CA ALA A 295 -7.53 0.99 9.49
C ALA A 295 -8.68 1.37 8.54
N THR A 296 -9.92 1.43 9.02
CA THR A 296 -11.08 1.89 8.25
C THR A 296 -10.89 3.32 7.74
N THR A 297 -10.38 4.23 8.59
CA THR A 297 -10.13 5.62 8.19
C THR A 297 -9.05 5.71 7.11
N ARG A 298 -7.98 4.91 7.23
CA ARG A 298 -6.96 4.79 6.18
C ARG A 298 -7.59 4.40 4.83
N MET A 299 -8.45 3.39 4.80
CA MET A 299 -9.10 2.94 3.56
C MET A 299 -10.03 4.00 2.94
N VAL A 300 -10.71 4.79 3.77
CA VAL A 300 -11.49 5.95 3.29
C VAL A 300 -10.58 6.99 2.65
N LEU A 301 -9.45 7.32 3.29
CA LEU A 301 -8.49 8.28 2.74
C LEU A 301 -7.85 7.76 1.43
N ASP A 302 -7.61 6.45 1.32
CA ASP A 302 -7.17 5.82 0.07
C ASP A 302 -8.20 6.00 -1.06
N SER A 303 -9.49 5.96 -0.75
CA SER A 303 -10.57 6.23 -1.71
C SER A 303 -10.63 7.70 -2.13
N VAL A 304 -10.41 8.62 -1.18
CA VAL A 304 -10.32 10.07 -1.45
C VAL A 304 -9.12 10.38 -2.34
N ARG A 305 -7.97 9.72 -2.14
CA ARG A 305 -6.82 9.83 -3.04
C ARG A 305 -7.21 9.47 -4.48
N THR A 306 -7.99 8.41 -4.70
CA THR A 306 -8.43 8.03 -6.05
C THR A 306 -9.26 9.12 -6.73
N LEU A 307 -10.14 9.80 -5.96
CA LEU A 307 -10.87 10.99 -6.45
C LEU A 307 -9.93 12.09 -6.91
N VAL A 308 -8.89 12.38 -6.12
CA VAL A 308 -7.92 13.45 -6.42
C VAL A 308 -7.14 13.12 -7.69
N VAL A 309 -6.63 11.89 -7.83
CA VAL A 309 -5.91 11.45 -9.03
C VAL A 309 -6.79 11.55 -10.27
N TRP A 310 -8.04 11.08 -10.19
CA TRP A 310 -8.99 11.20 -11.30
C TRP A 310 -9.28 12.66 -11.67
N ALA A 311 -9.57 13.51 -10.68
CA ALA A 311 -9.86 14.93 -10.93
C ALA A 311 -8.67 15.64 -11.60
N VAL A 312 -7.46 15.39 -11.12
CA VAL A 312 -6.24 15.97 -11.73
C VAL A 312 -5.99 15.41 -13.13
N SER A 313 -6.22 14.11 -13.37
CA SER A 313 -6.03 13.47 -14.68
C SER A 313 -7.00 13.95 -15.76
N VAL A 314 -8.13 14.55 -15.36
CA VAL A 314 -9.07 15.21 -16.28
C VAL A 314 -8.72 16.69 -16.46
N LEU A 315 -8.25 17.37 -15.41
CA LEU A 315 -7.89 18.79 -15.46
C LEU A 315 -6.60 19.02 -16.26
N ILE A 316 -5.59 18.18 -16.03
CA ILE A 316 -4.43 18.06 -16.90
C ILE A 316 -4.91 17.11 -18.01
N PRO A 317 -4.92 17.50 -19.29
CA PRO A 317 -5.61 16.78 -20.37
C PRO A 317 -4.96 15.43 -20.77
N TRP A 318 -4.52 14.62 -19.79
CA TRP A 318 -4.05 13.24 -19.93
C TRP A 318 -5.19 12.27 -20.23
N GLN A 319 -6.43 12.66 -19.94
CA GLN A 319 -7.60 11.85 -20.24
C GLN A 319 -8.83 12.72 -20.55
N GLN A 320 -9.67 12.25 -21.48
CA GLN A 320 -10.98 12.84 -21.74
C GLN A 320 -11.99 12.43 -20.67
N PHE A 321 -12.85 13.37 -20.27
CA PHE A 321 -13.88 13.11 -19.27
C PHE A 321 -14.94 12.13 -19.82
N GLN A 322 -15.08 10.98 -19.15
CA GLN A 322 -16.06 9.95 -19.49
C GLN A 322 -17.06 9.76 -18.34
N TYR A 323 -18.34 10.02 -18.60
CA TYR A 323 -19.40 9.93 -17.58
C TYR A 323 -19.55 8.53 -17.00
N LEU A 324 -19.40 7.49 -17.82
CA LEU A 324 -19.54 6.10 -17.38
C LEU A 324 -18.45 5.72 -16.37
N GLN A 325 -17.24 6.25 -16.53
CA GLN A 325 -16.14 6.04 -15.60
C GLN A 325 -16.44 6.64 -14.22
N LEU A 326 -17.02 7.85 -14.17
CA LEU A 326 -17.46 8.48 -12.93
C LEU A 326 -18.55 7.66 -12.23
N VAL A 327 -19.51 7.11 -12.97
CA VAL A 327 -20.55 6.22 -12.41
C VAL A 327 -19.92 4.97 -11.82
N GLY A 328 -19.03 4.29 -12.56
CA GLY A 328 -18.31 3.12 -12.07
C GLY A 328 -17.52 3.43 -10.80
N PHE A 329 -16.87 4.59 -10.77
CA PHE A 329 -16.10 5.04 -9.61
C PHE A 329 -16.97 5.31 -8.37
N VAL A 330 -18.13 5.95 -8.52
CA VAL A 330 -19.08 6.14 -7.40
C VAL A 330 -19.55 4.80 -6.86
N ILE A 331 -19.85 3.84 -7.74
CA ILE A 331 -20.24 2.48 -7.36
C ILE A 331 -19.11 1.78 -6.60
N LEU A 332 -17.86 1.91 -7.05
CA LEU A 332 -16.68 1.40 -6.35
C LEU A 332 -16.57 1.95 -4.93
N ILE A 333 -16.69 3.28 -4.76
CA ILE A 333 -16.67 3.90 -3.43
C ILE A 333 -17.77 3.33 -2.54
N ILE A 334 -19.01 3.25 -3.05
CA ILE A 334 -20.13 2.70 -2.28
C ILE A 334 -19.83 1.27 -1.84
N GLY A 335 -19.32 0.43 -2.74
CA GLY A 335 -18.93 -0.95 -2.43
C GLY A 335 -17.83 -1.02 -1.36
N MET A 336 -16.82 -0.16 -1.43
CA MET A 336 -15.76 -0.06 -0.41
C MET A 336 -16.31 0.39 0.94
N MET A 337 -17.24 1.34 0.97
CA MET A 337 -17.86 1.80 2.22
C MET A 337 -18.75 0.72 2.86
N LEU A 338 -19.41 -0.10 2.03
CA LEU A 338 -20.17 -1.27 2.49
C LEU A 338 -19.26 -2.37 3.05
N TYR A 339 -18.17 -2.68 2.35
CA TYR A 339 -17.20 -3.69 2.80
C TYR A 339 -16.53 -3.30 4.13
N ASN A 340 -16.18 -2.03 4.28
CA ASN A 340 -15.55 -1.50 5.49
C ASN A 340 -16.53 -1.13 6.60
N ASP A 341 -17.80 -1.50 6.46
CA ASP A 341 -18.84 -1.32 7.47
C ASP A 341 -19.04 0.13 7.94
N ILE A 342 -18.82 1.08 7.04
CA ILE A 342 -18.96 2.51 7.33
C ILE A 342 -20.44 2.91 7.38
N VAL A 343 -21.30 2.18 6.65
CA VAL A 343 -22.71 2.55 6.44
C VAL A 343 -23.65 1.68 7.28
N ILE A 344 -23.47 0.36 7.29
CA ILE A 344 -24.48 -0.58 7.79
C ILE A 344 -24.49 -0.68 9.32
N LEU A 345 -23.37 -0.99 10.00
CA LEU A 345 -23.37 -1.05 11.46
C LEU A 345 -23.74 0.29 12.12
N PRO A 346 -23.20 1.45 11.70
CA PRO A 346 -23.56 2.73 12.30
C PRO A 346 -25.05 3.05 12.12
N PHE A 347 -25.64 2.69 10.97
CA PHE A 347 -27.07 2.84 10.74
C PHE A 347 -27.91 1.91 11.63
N CYS A 348 -27.53 0.63 11.74
CA CYS A 348 -28.19 -0.34 12.63
C CYS A 348 -28.07 0.05 14.11
N ARG A 349 -26.93 0.61 14.54
CA ARG A 349 -26.73 1.18 15.88
C ARG A 349 -27.59 2.42 16.09
N SER A 350 -27.67 3.32 15.10
CA SER A 350 -28.52 4.51 15.15
C SER A 350 -30.01 4.17 15.22
N LYS A 351 -30.42 3.04 14.65
CA LYS A 351 -31.80 2.52 14.72
C LYS A 351 -32.06 1.63 15.95
N GLY A 352 -31.06 1.40 16.80
CA GLY A 352 -31.20 0.62 18.03
C GLY A 352 -31.32 -0.89 17.80
N TRP A 353 -31.00 -1.40 16.61
CA TRP A 353 -31.09 -2.82 16.27
C TRP A 353 -29.94 -3.66 16.83
N ILE A 354 -28.82 -3.02 17.19
CA ILE A 354 -27.62 -3.68 17.72
C ILE A 354 -27.18 -2.91 18.98
N ARG A 355 -26.99 -3.63 20.10
CA ARG A 355 -26.48 -3.02 21.34
C ARG A 355 -24.97 -2.73 21.21
N PRO A 356 -24.45 -1.67 21.87
CA PRO A 356 -23.03 -1.26 21.75
C PRO A 356 -21.99 -2.31 22.17
N THR A 357 -22.40 -3.41 22.82
CA THR A 357 -21.51 -4.37 23.48
C THR A 357 -21.09 -5.57 22.63
N GLU A 358 -21.59 -5.70 21.40
CA GLU A 358 -21.17 -6.74 20.46
C GLU A 358 -20.42 -6.08 19.30
N THR A 359 -19.20 -5.64 19.56
CA THR A 359 -18.22 -5.52 18.47
C THR A 359 -17.77 -6.94 18.13
N PRO A 360 -17.92 -7.41 16.87
CA PRO A 360 -17.15 -8.55 16.43
C PRO A 360 -15.67 -8.22 16.66
N GLU A 361 -14.95 -9.11 17.33
CA GLU A 361 -13.48 -9.09 17.55
C GLU A 361 -12.65 -9.04 16.25
N ASP A 362 -13.26 -8.79 15.09
CA ASP A 362 -12.62 -8.84 13.78
C ASP A 362 -11.72 -7.63 13.46
N THR A 363 -11.50 -6.72 14.42
CA THR A 363 -10.49 -5.64 14.29
C THR A 363 -9.24 -5.85 15.13
N GLU A 364 -9.18 -6.90 15.95
CA GLU A 364 -7.92 -7.31 16.58
C GLU A 364 -7.31 -8.48 15.80
N PRO A 365 -6.00 -8.43 15.46
CA PRO A 365 -5.32 -9.62 14.98
C PRO A 365 -5.45 -10.70 16.07
N VAL A 366 -5.89 -11.90 15.66
CA VAL A 366 -6.22 -13.09 16.49
C VAL A 366 -5.16 -13.49 17.54
N ILE A 367 -3.95 -12.90 17.49
CA ILE A 367 -2.81 -13.22 18.36
C ILE A 367 -2.71 -12.26 19.58
N ALA A 368 -3.41 -11.12 19.60
CA ALA A 368 -3.51 -10.28 20.81
C ALA A 368 -4.24 -11.02 21.96
N ALA A 369 -5.14 -11.94 21.64
CA ALA A 369 -5.83 -12.80 22.60
C ALA A 369 -4.95 -13.93 23.16
N SER A 370 -3.91 -14.38 22.45
CA SER A 370 -3.05 -15.48 22.92
C SER A 370 -1.89 -14.99 23.81
N SER A 371 -1.41 -13.77 23.60
CA SER A 371 -0.41 -13.13 24.48
C SER A 371 -1.01 -12.66 25.81
N SER A 372 -2.27 -12.21 25.80
CA SER A 372 -3.00 -11.79 27.00
C SER A 372 -3.51 -12.98 27.85
N SER A 373 -3.89 -14.10 27.23
CA SER A 373 -4.28 -15.30 27.99
C SER A 373 -3.10 -15.96 28.70
N THR A 374 -1.91 -15.95 28.09
CA THR A 374 -0.69 -16.51 28.71
C THR A 374 -0.14 -15.61 29.82
N ALA A 375 -0.27 -14.28 29.68
CA ALA A 375 0.11 -13.33 30.73
C ALA A 375 -0.85 -13.38 31.93
N SER A 376 -2.17 -13.43 31.69
CA SER A 376 -3.17 -13.57 32.75
C SER A 376 -3.09 -14.92 33.46
N ALA A 377 -2.80 -16.02 32.75
CA ALA A 377 -2.58 -17.32 33.37
C ALA A 377 -1.34 -17.33 34.27
N ARG A 378 -0.24 -16.68 33.88
CA ARG A 378 0.98 -16.58 34.71
C ARG A 378 0.80 -15.69 35.95
N ILE A 379 -0.04 -14.66 35.88
CA ILE A 379 -0.33 -13.78 37.03
C ILE A 379 -1.23 -14.51 38.05
N VAL A 380 -2.24 -15.27 37.59
CA VAL A 380 -3.11 -16.05 38.48
C VAL A 380 -2.38 -17.22 39.15
N GLU A 381 -1.41 -17.82 38.46
CA GLU A 381 -0.63 -18.93 39.01
C GLU A 381 0.48 -18.49 39.98
N ALA A 382 0.99 -17.25 39.84
CA ALA A 382 1.92 -16.64 40.80
C ALA A 382 1.23 -16.21 42.10
N ASP A 383 -0.02 -15.74 42.02
CA ASP A 383 -0.81 -15.33 43.18
C ASP A 383 -1.23 -16.53 44.06
N LYS A 384 -1.49 -17.69 43.45
CA LYS A 384 -1.79 -18.94 44.19
C LYS A 384 -0.58 -19.59 44.87
N ARG A 385 0.65 -19.37 44.38
CA ARG A 385 1.87 -19.90 45.03
C ARG A 385 2.40 -19.02 46.17
N GLY A 386 1.80 -17.85 46.41
CA GLY A 386 2.17 -16.95 47.50
C GLY A 386 1.39 -17.16 48.81
N ILE A 387 0.35 -18.01 48.83
CA ILE A 387 -0.57 -18.12 49.98
C ILE A 387 -0.43 -19.43 50.76
N ASP A 388 0.22 -20.47 50.22
CA ASP A 388 0.43 -21.74 50.92
C ASP A 388 1.91 -22.00 51.24
N ASN A 389 2.40 -21.43 52.34
CA ASN A 389 3.61 -21.95 53.01
C ASN A 389 3.44 -21.98 54.53
N PRO A 390 2.79 -23.01 55.11
CA PRO A 390 2.79 -23.25 56.54
C PRO A 390 4.01 -24.10 56.89
N GLY A 391 5.14 -23.48 57.24
CA GLY A 391 6.33 -24.26 57.57
C GLY A 391 7.62 -23.48 57.79
N SER A 392 7.64 -22.59 58.78
CA SER A 392 8.90 -22.19 59.40
C SER A 392 8.71 -22.03 60.90
N THR A 393 8.84 -23.15 61.61
CA THR A 393 9.08 -23.21 63.05
C THR A 393 10.37 -22.45 63.36
N VAL A 394 10.23 -21.42 64.19
CA VAL A 394 11.34 -20.75 64.88
C VAL A 394 11.76 -21.66 66.03
N GLU A 395 12.93 -22.29 65.93
CA GLU A 395 13.60 -22.88 67.10
C GLU A 395 14.61 -21.88 67.67
N VAL A 396 14.48 -21.68 68.98
CA VAL A 396 15.31 -20.82 69.81
C VAL A 396 16.47 -21.66 70.33
N MET A 397 17.71 -21.30 69.98
CA MET A 397 18.86 -21.40 70.89
C MET A 397 19.99 -20.47 70.47
#